data_AF-A0A8S9Z1T7-F1
#
_entry.id   AF-A0A8S9Z1T7-F1
#
_cell.length_a   1.000
_cell.length_b   1.000
_cell.length_c   1.000
_cell.angle_alpha   90.00
_cell.angle_beta   90.00
_cell.angle_gamma   90.00
#
_symmetry.space_group_name_H-M   'P 1'
#
loop_
_entity.id
_entity.type
_entity.pdbx_description
1 polymer ?
#
loop_
_entity_poly.entity_id
_entity_poly.type
_entity_poly.pdbx_seq_one_letter_code
_entity_poly.pdbx_strand_id
1 'polypeptide(L)'
;MRIVHLITLGLVLHTAQNKLCIKEDLHFHTSDCDELGNQWVYKVPDLETQCTLTNESIPKRAKTCDKFCPSGQYLDMESQECKNCSSGYFSKGNALEITKWPEIPAELYVDVSYNSHIISSCNESSWYAKNDYLLGKTKSDCTTLLSMKLHNLHDGLISFTYNIEEYGTMAFFTVSS
;
A
#
# COMPACT_ATOMS: atom_id res chain seq x y z
N MET A 1 36.98 -72.91 7.12
CA MET A 1 37.20 -71.59 7.75
C MET A 1 36.86 -70.52 6.73
N ARG A 2 35.68 -69.89 6.81
CA ARG A 2 35.28 -68.76 5.95
C ARG A 2 34.74 -67.67 6.87
N ILE A 3 35.47 -66.56 6.93
CA ILE A 3 35.14 -65.39 7.75
C ILE A 3 34.18 -64.54 6.93
N VAL A 4 32.95 -64.35 7.43
CA VAL A 4 31.95 -63.46 6.84
C VAL A 4 32.09 -62.11 7.55
N HIS A 5 32.62 -61.10 6.85
CA HIS A 5 32.66 -59.73 7.34
C HIS A 5 31.27 -59.10 7.21
N LEU A 6 30.59 -58.86 8.34
CA LEU A 6 29.42 -58.00 8.40
C LEU A 6 29.87 -56.54 8.25
N ILE A 7 29.49 -55.91 7.14
CA ILE A 7 29.61 -54.47 6.96
C ILE A 7 28.31 -53.85 7.47
N THR A 8 28.36 -53.22 8.63
CA THR A 8 27.24 -52.43 9.17
C THR A 8 27.18 -51.08 8.46
N LEU A 9 26.16 -50.90 7.62
CA LEU A 9 25.85 -49.63 6.98
C LEU A 9 25.18 -48.72 8.02
N GLY A 10 25.92 -47.77 8.58
CA GLY A 10 25.38 -46.79 9.52
C GLY A 10 24.45 -45.80 8.80
N LEU A 11 23.16 -45.80 9.16
CA LEU A 11 22.22 -44.77 8.75
C LEU A 11 22.56 -43.47 9.49
N VAL A 12 23.15 -42.49 8.78
CA VAL A 12 23.32 -41.13 9.31
C VAL A 12 21.98 -40.42 9.17
N LEU A 13 21.18 -40.40 10.24
CA LEU A 13 20.03 -39.50 10.35
C LEU A 13 20.56 -38.05 10.38
N HIS A 14 20.47 -37.36 9.25
CA HIS A 14 20.59 -35.90 9.23
C HIS A 14 19.31 -35.32 9.83
N THR A 15 19.36 -34.91 11.10
CA THR A 15 18.34 -34.02 11.66
C THR A 15 18.48 -32.67 10.96
N ALA A 16 17.63 -32.39 9.97
CA ALA A 16 17.47 -31.04 9.46
C ALA A 16 16.89 -30.18 10.60
N GLN A 17 17.75 -29.43 11.28
CA GLN A 17 17.30 -28.50 12.30
C GLN A 17 16.74 -27.27 11.59
N ASN A 18 15.42 -27.08 11.66
CA ASN A 18 14.77 -25.93 11.06
C ASN A 18 15.33 -24.63 11.70
N LYS A 19 15.86 -23.72 10.87
CA LYS A 19 16.30 -22.39 11.30
C LYS A 19 15.12 -21.67 11.98
N LEU A 20 15.31 -21.12 13.17
CA LEU A 20 14.34 -20.24 13.82
C LEU A 20 14.47 -18.82 13.26
N CYS A 21 13.35 -18.13 13.05
CA CYS A 21 13.37 -16.74 12.60
C CYS A 21 13.94 -15.84 13.69
N ILE A 22 14.94 -15.03 13.34
CA ILE A 22 15.41 -13.92 14.17
C ILE A 22 14.66 -12.63 13.83
N LYS A 23 14.88 -11.55 14.57
CA LYS A 23 14.13 -10.30 14.40
C LYS A 23 14.32 -9.70 12.99
N GLU A 24 15.51 -9.85 12.43
CA GLU A 24 15.91 -9.34 11.12
C GLU A 24 15.33 -10.18 9.96
N ASP A 25 14.87 -11.40 10.25
CA ASP A 25 14.20 -12.28 9.28
C ASP A 25 12.71 -11.93 9.12
N LEU A 26 12.18 -10.99 9.92
CA LEU A 26 10.76 -10.76 10.13
C LEU A 26 10.37 -9.29 9.89
N HIS A 27 9.20 -9.06 9.29
CA HIS A 27 8.58 -7.74 9.16
C HIS A 27 7.15 -7.73 9.73
N PHE A 28 6.68 -6.53 10.09
CA PHE A 28 5.33 -6.36 10.62
C PHE A 28 4.27 -6.43 9.52
N HIS A 29 3.16 -7.07 9.84
CA HIS A 29 1.94 -7.08 9.06
C HIS A 29 0.75 -6.80 9.97
N THR A 30 -0.32 -6.25 9.40
CA THR A 30 -1.58 -6.00 10.11
C THR A 30 -2.75 -6.71 9.42
N SER A 31 -3.76 -7.09 10.20
CA SER A 31 -5.05 -7.48 9.64
C SER A 31 -5.87 -6.25 9.27
N ASP A 32 -7.00 -6.47 8.59
CA ASP A 32 -8.05 -5.48 8.50
C ASP A 32 -8.59 -5.12 9.90
N CYS A 33 -9.18 -3.93 9.97
CA CYS A 33 -9.83 -3.42 11.17
C CYS A 33 -11.18 -4.08 11.41
N ASP A 34 -11.45 -4.43 12.67
CA ASP A 34 -12.78 -4.84 13.11
C ASP A 34 -13.70 -3.62 13.32
N GLU A 35 -15.00 -3.88 13.51
CA GLU A 35 -16.03 -2.83 13.72
C GLU A 35 -15.77 -1.96 14.97
N LEU A 36 -14.89 -2.40 15.87
CA LEU A 36 -14.52 -1.69 17.10
C LEU A 36 -13.19 -0.92 16.96
N GLY A 37 -12.61 -0.90 15.75
CA GLY A 37 -11.35 -0.22 15.43
C GLY A 37 -10.10 -0.96 15.94
N ASN A 38 -10.20 -2.26 16.21
CA ASN A 38 -9.05 -3.09 16.55
C ASN A 38 -8.51 -3.82 15.31
N GLN A 39 -7.21 -4.09 15.33
CA GLN A 39 -6.54 -4.92 14.34
C GLN A 39 -5.52 -5.84 15.03
N TRP A 40 -5.16 -6.92 14.35
CA TRP A 40 -4.06 -7.78 14.75
C TRP A 40 -2.77 -7.27 14.14
N VAL A 41 -1.73 -7.16 14.96
CA VAL A 41 -0.37 -6.82 14.54
C VAL A 41 0.51 -8.03 14.81
N TYR A 42 1.19 -8.53 13.78
CA TYR A 42 2.01 -9.74 13.85
C TYR A 42 3.25 -9.60 12.97
N LYS A 43 4.22 -10.49 13.16
CA LYS A 43 5.45 -10.50 12.36
C LYS A 43 5.48 -11.73 11.46
N VAL A 44 5.76 -11.53 10.18
CA VAL A 44 5.90 -12.61 9.20
C VAL A 44 7.30 -12.60 8.58
N PRO A 45 7.80 -13.75 8.09
CA PRO A 45 9.10 -13.81 7.45
C PRO A 45 9.07 -13.11 6.10
N ASP A 46 10.21 -12.58 5.68
CA ASP A 46 10.39 -12.15 4.30
C ASP A 46 10.25 -13.33 3.34
N LEU A 47 9.77 -13.07 2.12
CA LEU A 47 9.46 -14.08 1.10
C LEU A 47 10.63 -15.04 0.81
N GLU A 48 11.87 -14.58 0.96
CA GLU A 48 13.08 -15.37 0.71
C GLU A 48 13.57 -16.16 1.94
N THR A 49 13.02 -15.89 3.14
CA THR A 49 13.48 -16.49 4.39
C THR A 49 12.67 -17.73 4.74
N GLN A 50 13.27 -18.91 4.59
CA GLN A 50 12.72 -20.14 5.13
C GLN A 50 13.15 -20.33 6.59
N CYS A 51 12.28 -19.96 7.52
CA CYS A 51 12.51 -20.14 8.96
C CYS A 51 11.20 -20.49 9.69
N THR A 52 11.35 -21.11 10.87
CA THR A 52 10.23 -21.43 11.76
C THR A 52 9.95 -20.24 12.67
N LEU A 53 8.68 -19.83 12.70
CA LEU A 53 8.21 -18.72 13.53
C LEU A 53 8.48 -18.96 15.01
N THR A 54 8.73 -17.87 15.72
CA THR A 54 8.99 -17.87 17.16
C THR A 54 7.93 -17.06 17.89
N ASN A 55 8.08 -16.90 19.22
CA ASN A 55 7.18 -16.08 20.03
C ASN A 55 7.13 -14.61 19.57
N GLU A 56 8.15 -14.14 18.84
CA GLU A 56 8.19 -12.80 18.23
C GLU A 56 7.06 -12.57 17.20
N SER A 57 6.55 -13.65 16.59
CA SER A 57 5.50 -13.60 15.57
C SER A 57 4.08 -13.74 16.14
N ILE A 58 3.93 -13.87 17.46
CA ILE A 58 2.62 -14.02 18.10
C ILE A 58 1.78 -12.75 17.83
N PRO A 59 0.59 -12.87 17.21
CA PRO A 59 -0.27 -11.73 16.95
C PRO A 59 -0.71 -11.04 18.24
N LYS A 60 -0.54 -9.72 18.29
CA LYS A 60 -1.00 -8.86 19.37
C LYS A 60 -2.17 -8.03 18.89
N ARG A 61 -3.20 -7.87 19.72
CA ARG A 61 -4.34 -6.99 19.40
C ARG A 61 -3.96 -5.55 19.69
N ALA A 62 -4.22 -4.66 18.74
CA ALA A 62 -3.97 -3.22 18.86
C ALA A 62 -5.21 -2.42 18.45
N LYS A 63 -5.44 -1.28 19.08
CA LYS A 63 -6.51 -0.32 18.74
C LYS A 63 -5.91 0.89 18.04
N THR A 64 -5.43 0.68 16.82
CA THR A 64 -4.64 1.67 16.06
C THR A 64 -5.20 2.00 14.68
N CYS A 65 -6.38 1.51 14.34
CA CYS A 65 -7.04 1.78 13.06
C CYS A 65 -7.27 3.27 12.79
N ASP A 66 -7.66 4.02 13.83
CA ASP A 66 -7.87 5.47 13.76
C ASP A 66 -6.69 6.25 14.37
N LYS A 67 -5.56 5.59 14.60
CA LYS A 67 -4.40 6.22 15.23
C LYS A 67 -3.48 6.79 14.17
N PHE A 68 -3.28 8.09 14.24
CA PHE A 68 -2.35 8.81 13.39
C PHE A 68 -1.27 9.48 14.22
N CYS A 69 -0.08 9.54 13.65
CA CYS A 69 1.03 10.25 14.27
C CYS A 69 1.17 11.65 13.68
N PRO A 70 1.46 12.67 14.51
CA PRO A 70 1.67 14.02 14.04
C PRO A 70 2.92 14.11 13.16
N SER A 71 3.07 15.23 12.45
CA SER A 71 4.27 15.48 11.67
C SER A 71 5.52 15.44 12.54
N GLY A 72 6.60 14.88 11.99
CA GLY A 72 7.83 14.57 12.72
C GLY A 72 7.77 13.29 13.55
N GLN A 73 6.63 12.56 13.56
CA GLN A 73 6.49 11.27 14.25
C GLN A 73 6.04 10.14 13.31
N TYR A 74 6.35 8.91 13.70
CA TYR A 74 5.94 7.68 13.03
C TYR A 74 5.29 6.72 14.03
N LEU A 75 4.42 5.82 13.53
CA LEU A 75 3.81 4.78 14.35
C LEU A 75 4.81 3.62 14.54
N ASP A 76 5.24 3.39 15.77
CA ASP A 76 6.10 2.27 16.11
C ASP A 76 5.26 1.01 16.27
N MET A 77 5.45 0.04 15.36
CA MET A 77 4.59 -1.15 15.30
C MET A 77 4.75 -2.10 16.50
N GLU A 78 5.85 -2.02 17.26
CA GLU A 78 6.06 -2.86 18.45
C GLU A 78 5.28 -2.31 19.66
N SER A 79 5.43 -1.01 19.94
CA SER A 79 4.76 -0.32 21.06
C SER A 79 3.36 0.17 20.72
N GLN A 80 3.02 0.25 19.43
CA GLN A 80 1.80 0.88 18.91
C GLN A 80 1.68 2.35 19.32
N GLU A 81 2.80 3.05 19.52
CA GLU A 81 2.89 4.46 19.92
C GLU A 81 3.57 5.33 18.87
N CYS A 82 3.26 6.63 18.89
CA CYS A 82 3.92 7.59 18.01
C CYS A 82 5.28 7.98 18.59
N LYS A 83 6.34 7.79 17.80
CA LYS A 83 7.72 8.14 18.18
C LYS A 83 8.27 9.17 17.21
N ASN A 84 9.17 10.02 17.70
CA ASN A 84 9.85 11.01 16.85
C ASN A 84 10.70 10.31 15.78
N CYS A 85 10.67 10.84 14.56
CA CYS A 85 11.55 10.41 13.49
C CYS A 85 13.01 10.60 13.88
N SER A 86 13.86 9.63 13.54
CA SER A 86 15.31 9.73 13.73
C SER A 86 15.90 10.87 12.91
N SER A 87 17.02 11.43 13.36
CA SER A 87 17.75 12.49 12.64
C SER A 87 17.96 12.14 11.17
N GLY A 88 17.63 13.07 10.27
CA GLY A 88 17.69 12.88 8.82
C GLY A 88 16.40 12.36 8.18
N TYR A 89 15.40 11.97 8.98
CA TYR A 89 14.09 11.55 8.52
C TYR A 89 12.99 12.49 8.99
N PHE A 90 11.93 12.62 8.20
CA PHE A 90 10.79 13.44 8.54
C PHE A 90 9.50 12.80 8.02
N SER A 91 8.53 12.66 8.91
CA SER A 91 7.18 12.23 8.58
C SER A 91 6.27 13.44 8.41
N LYS A 92 5.48 13.48 7.33
CA LYS A 92 4.43 14.50 7.16
C LYS A 92 3.19 14.24 8.03
N GLY A 93 3.16 13.12 8.76
CA GLY A 93 2.02 12.72 9.59
C GLY A 93 0.89 12.14 8.74
N ASN A 94 -0.36 12.44 9.09
CA ASN A 94 -1.54 12.02 8.35
C ASN A 94 -1.79 12.88 7.10
N ALA A 95 -0.86 12.83 6.15
CA ALA A 95 -0.96 13.56 4.89
C ALA A 95 -0.58 12.65 3.73
N LEU A 96 -1.49 12.51 2.75
CA LEU A 96 -1.20 11.90 1.47
C LEU A 96 -0.78 13.00 0.50
N GLU A 97 0.46 12.93 0.02
CA GLU A 97 0.97 13.85 -1.00
C GLU A 97 1.54 13.06 -2.17
N ILE A 98 0.90 13.20 -3.33
CA ILE A 98 1.32 12.53 -4.56
C ILE A 98 1.88 13.60 -5.50
N THR A 99 3.19 13.62 -5.65
CA THR A 99 3.91 14.56 -6.54
C THR A 99 4.41 13.90 -7.82
N LYS A 100 4.29 12.58 -7.93
CA LYS A 100 4.77 11.79 -9.07
C LYS A 100 3.70 10.78 -9.48
N TRP A 101 3.57 10.61 -10.78
CA TRP A 101 2.55 9.82 -11.48
C TRP A 101 3.23 8.94 -12.54
N PRO A 102 4.07 7.96 -12.15
CA PRO A 102 4.68 7.04 -13.12
C PRO A 102 3.61 6.18 -13.82
N GLU A 103 2.54 5.89 -13.10
CA GLU A 103 1.33 5.23 -13.57
C GLU A 103 0.11 5.84 -12.87
N ILE A 104 -1.10 5.44 -13.26
CA ILE A 104 -2.32 5.84 -12.55
C ILE A 104 -2.40 4.96 -11.29
N PRO A 105 -2.38 5.54 -10.07
CA PRO A 105 -2.47 4.77 -8.83
C PRO A 105 -3.78 3.99 -8.74
N ALA A 106 -3.78 2.90 -7.98
CA ALA A 106 -4.93 2.02 -7.81
C ALA A 106 -6.14 2.72 -7.16
N GLU A 107 -5.89 3.81 -6.43
CA GLU A 107 -6.88 4.64 -5.76
C GLU A 107 -7.62 5.59 -6.72
N LEU A 108 -7.15 5.71 -7.97
CA LEU A 108 -7.76 6.52 -9.02
C LEU A 108 -8.56 5.67 -10.00
N TYR A 109 -9.75 6.15 -10.32
CA TYR A 109 -10.68 5.56 -11.27
C TYR A 109 -10.93 6.53 -12.42
N VAL A 110 -10.81 6.03 -13.65
CA VAL A 110 -11.09 6.77 -14.87
C VAL A 110 -12.42 6.32 -15.43
N ASP A 111 -13.32 7.27 -15.68
CA ASP A 111 -14.59 7.04 -16.37
C ASP A 111 -14.69 7.97 -17.59
N VAL A 112 -15.39 7.51 -18.62
CA VAL A 112 -15.59 8.24 -19.87
C VAL A 112 -17.05 8.09 -20.28
N SER A 113 -17.76 9.20 -20.32
CA SER A 113 -19.14 9.27 -20.77
C SER A 113 -19.27 10.12 -22.04
N TYR A 114 -20.36 9.92 -22.77
CA TYR A 114 -20.67 10.64 -24.01
C TYR A 114 -22.11 11.14 -24.00
N ASN A 115 -22.36 12.22 -24.73
CA ASN A 115 -23.72 12.70 -24.93
C ASN A 115 -24.49 11.72 -25.86
N SER A 116 -25.58 11.13 -25.35
CA SER A 116 -26.37 10.09 -26.04
C SER A 116 -26.98 10.52 -27.39
N HIS A 117 -27.00 11.83 -27.66
CA HIS A 117 -27.49 12.38 -28.92
C HIS A 117 -26.53 12.22 -30.11
N ILE A 118 -25.27 11.83 -29.87
CA ILE A 118 -24.25 11.63 -30.92
C ILE A 118 -23.56 10.29 -30.68
N ILE A 119 -23.60 9.37 -31.66
CA ILE A 119 -22.79 8.16 -31.65
C ILE A 119 -21.35 8.57 -32.00
N SER A 120 -20.64 9.15 -31.03
CA SER A 120 -19.21 9.49 -31.15
C SER A 120 -18.37 8.46 -30.39
N SER A 121 -17.24 8.03 -30.96
CA SER A 121 -16.33 7.13 -30.27
C SER A 121 -15.39 7.93 -29.35
N CYS A 122 -15.61 7.85 -28.05
CA CYS A 122 -14.76 8.48 -27.03
C CYS A 122 -13.46 7.70 -26.75
N ASN A 123 -13.02 6.84 -27.67
CA ASN A 123 -11.87 5.93 -27.49
C ASN A 123 -10.54 6.65 -27.21
N GLU A 124 -10.44 7.94 -27.57
CA GLU A 124 -9.27 8.78 -27.32
C GLU A 124 -9.44 9.71 -26.10
N SER A 125 -10.61 9.69 -25.46
CA SER A 125 -10.87 10.46 -24.24
C SER A 125 -10.50 9.60 -23.04
N SER A 126 -9.52 10.02 -22.24
CA SER A 126 -9.05 9.30 -21.06
C SER A 126 -8.06 10.15 -20.25
N TRP A 127 -7.58 9.61 -19.13
CA TRP A 127 -6.48 10.15 -18.35
C TRP A 127 -5.21 9.34 -18.54
N TYR A 128 -4.07 10.03 -18.54
CA TYR A 128 -2.76 9.42 -18.75
C TYR A 128 -1.74 9.92 -17.73
N ALA A 129 -0.99 8.99 -17.15
CA ALA A 129 0.14 9.28 -16.27
C ALA A 129 1.33 9.85 -17.07
N LYS A 130 1.90 10.97 -16.61
CA LYS A 130 3.02 11.67 -17.26
C LYS A 130 4.21 11.92 -16.33
N ASN A 131 4.46 11.01 -15.39
CA ASN A 131 5.48 11.06 -14.34
C ASN A 131 5.34 12.23 -13.35
N ASP A 132 5.07 13.45 -13.80
CA ASP A 132 4.99 14.65 -12.97
C ASP A 132 3.56 15.17 -12.82
N TYR A 133 2.65 14.76 -13.70
CA TYR A 133 1.24 15.15 -13.69
C TYR A 133 0.37 14.07 -14.35
N LEU A 134 -0.94 14.23 -14.22
CA LEU A 134 -1.94 13.48 -14.97
C LEU A 134 -2.47 14.35 -16.12
N LEU A 135 -2.55 13.77 -17.31
CA LEU A 135 -3.06 14.43 -18.51
C LEU A 135 -4.43 13.88 -18.88
N GLY A 136 -5.47 14.69 -18.69
CA GLY A 136 -6.80 14.41 -19.21
C GLY A 136 -6.91 14.83 -20.67
N LYS A 137 -7.36 13.92 -21.54
CA LYS A 137 -7.73 14.21 -22.94
C LYS A 137 -9.20 13.94 -23.14
N THR A 138 -9.88 14.83 -23.86
CA THR A 138 -11.30 14.65 -24.18
C THR A 138 -11.61 15.15 -25.59
N LYS A 139 -12.58 14.53 -26.27
CA LYS A 139 -13.16 15.03 -27.52
C LYS A 139 -14.38 15.93 -27.23
N SER A 140 -14.82 16.69 -28.22
CA SER A 140 -15.85 17.74 -28.12
C SER A 140 -17.23 17.29 -27.59
N ASP A 141 -17.52 15.99 -27.56
CA ASP A 141 -18.80 15.42 -27.12
C ASP A 141 -18.64 14.37 -26.00
N CYS A 142 -17.44 14.28 -25.45
CA CYS A 142 -17.06 13.33 -24.41
C CYS A 142 -16.78 14.07 -23.11
N THR A 143 -17.05 13.41 -21.99
CA THR A 143 -16.62 13.84 -20.66
C THR A 143 -15.74 12.74 -20.08
N THR A 144 -14.53 13.08 -19.66
CA THR A 144 -13.67 12.17 -18.90
C THR A 144 -13.63 12.60 -17.44
N LEU A 145 -13.82 11.64 -16.54
CA LEU A 145 -13.83 11.84 -15.10
C LEU A 145 -12.66 11.08 -14.48
N LEU A 146 -11.93 11.74 -13.58
CA LEU A 146 -10.94 11.12 -12.72
C LEU A 146 -11.43 11.21 -11.27
N SER A 147 -11.69 10.07 -10.67
CA SER A 147 -12.19 9.97 -9.29
C SER A 147 -11.14 9.36 -8.40
N MET A 148 -10.87 9.97 -7.24
CA MET A 148 -10.02 9.39 -6.21
C MET A 148 -10.87 8.94 -5.04
N LYS A 149 -10.70 7.69 -4.61
CA LYS A 149 -11.36 7.18 -3.41
C LYS A 149 -10.35 7.01 -2.29
N LEU A 150 -10.50 7.82 -1.24
CA LEU A 150 -9.66 7.72 -0.05
C LEU A 150 -10.48 7.14 1.11
N HIS A 151 -9.82 6.35 1.93
CA HIS A 151 -10.38 5.74 3.13
C HIS A 151 -9.76 6.38 4.37
N ASN A 152 -10.49 6.38 5.49
CA ASN A 152 -10.02 6.88 6.80
C ASN A 152 -9.55 8.34 6.76
N LEU A 153 -10.23 9.18 5.97
CA LEU A 153 -9.98 10.61 5.94
C LEU A 153 -10.46 11.27 7.24
N HIS A 154 -9.65 12.21 7.72
CA HIS A 154 -10.02 13.15 8.78
C HIS A 154 -10.26 14.54 8.20
N ASP A 155 -10.90 15.40 8.99
CA ASP A 155 -11.03 16.82 8.68
C ASP A 155 -9.67 17.41 8.32
N GLY A 156 -9.60 18.03 7.15
CA GLY A 156 -8.35 18.50 6.59
C GLY A 156 -8.54 19.29 5.32
N LEU A 157 -7.43 19.58 4.65
CA LEU A 157 -7.40 20.34 3.41
C LEU A 157 -7.03 19.40 2.27
N ILE A 158 -7.84 19.43 1.22
CA ILE A 158 -7.50 18.83 -0.08
C ILE A 158 -6.99 19.95 -0.96
N SER A 159 -5.79 19.77 -1.52
CA SER A 159 -5.16 20.73 -2.42
C SER A 159 -4.62 19.99 -3.63
N PHE A 160 -4.92 20.52 -4.82
CA PHE A 160 -4.39 20.02 -6.08
C PHE A 160 -4.20 21.20 -7.03
N THR A 161 -3.26 21.03 -7.97
CA THR A 161 -2.97 22.03 -9.01
C THR A 161 -3.43 21.47 -10.34
N TYR A 162 -4.08 22.30 -11.15
CA TYR A 162 -4.53 21.92 -12.49
C TYR A 162 -4.15 23.01 -13.50
N ASN A 163 -4.05 22.62 -14.77
CA ASN A 163 -3.85 23.51 -15.90
C ASN A 163 -4.77 23.10 -17.04
N ILE A 164 -5.35 24.08 -17.75
CA ILE A 164 -6.22 23.86 -18.90
C ILE A 164 -5.54 24.52 -20.11
N GLU A 165 -5.11 23.72 -21.07
CA GLU A 165 -4.35 24.20 -22.24
C GLU A 165 -5.25 24.59 -23.42
N GLU A 166 -6.44 24.00 -23.53
CA GLU A 166 -7.34 24.19 -24.66
C GLU A 166 -8.44 25.22 -24.34
N TYR A 167 -8.62 26.17 -25.25
CA TYR A 167 -9.61 27.22 -25.12
C TYR A 167 -11.03 26.64 -25.28
N GLY A 168 -11.91 26.94 -24.32
CA GLY A 168 -13.29 26.44 -24.31
C GLY A 168 -13.48 25.12 -23.56
N THR A 169 -12.41 24.51 -23.04
CA THR A 169 -12.52 23.37 -22.12
C THR A 169 -13.12 23.81 -20.79
N MET A 170 -14.13 23.06 -20.31
CA MET A 170 -14.69 23.23 -18.97
C MET A 170 -14.23 22.06 -18.10
N ALA A 171 -13.73 22.38 -16.90
CA ALA A 171 -13.38 21.39 -15.88
C ALA A 171 -14.19 21.67 -14.60
N PHE A 172 -14.70 20.62 -13.98
CA PHE A 172 -15.40 20.68 -12.71
C PHE A 172 -14.64 19.83 -11.70
N PHE A 173 -14.51 20.34 -10.48
CA PHE A 173 -13.86 19.65 -9.38
C PHE A 173 -14.87 19.47 -8.26
N THR A 174 -15.10 18.22 -7.88
CA THR A 174 -16.06 17.87 -6.83
C THR A 174 -15.32 17.15 -5.72
N VAL A 175 -15.52 17.61 -4.50
CA VAL A 175 -15.08 16.93 -3.28
C VAL A 175 -16.35 16.56 -2.51
N SER A 176 -16.53 15.27 -2.27
CA SER A 176 -17.65 14.73 -1.49
C SER A 176 -17.11 13.84 -0.38
N SER A 177 -17.55 14.08 0.85
CA SER A 177 -17.32 13.24 2.03
C SER A 177 -18.45 12.23 2.22
#